data_AF-A0A399WQM7-F1
#
_entry.id   AF-A0A399WQM7-F1
#
_cell.length_a   1.000
_cell.length_b   1.000
_cell.length_c   1.000
_cell.angle_alpha   90.00
_cell.angle_beta   90.00
_cell.angle_gamma   90.00
#
_symmetry.space_group_name_H-M   'P 1'
#
loop_
_entity.id
_entity.type
_entity.pdbx_description
1 polymer ?
#
loop_
_entity_poly.entity_id
_entity_poly.type
_entity_poly.pdbx_seq_one_letter_code
_entity_poly.pdbx_strand_id
1 'polypeptide(L)'
;MNALGSHYAAPRRPEAGHRRGAGLRVERSEMAVEIREFTDADEEWAAGVWSIAFRDGLPLTKEEVEPAFGEEHFVAERDGRPVGLFSVHSMTATRDGNAIPCAGIASVAVPPEERRSGVAEAMMNWCANELRHRGFAIGSLYAFSEAYYRKFGWECAGHRVSITCPSSKLPESDDVLPIARHSYDAWPQAKTVYDAFAKRYSGMNCRSDEGWDKMRGKSRDRTLLFLAGDPPEAYAMLVLAPWREKQFISECAWTTARGHRSLLALFRALGVNRDPIEWYEPSDSPFLASFLDYGVEVSLTRPVMYRVFDVPKAISYLRPTTSGEFTIRVADSFAGGTWRVKYDPAGIVVTQADHAEITMSLGHFTQALLGEPSLSDLARQGLAEADPVALQSAVRLFTPHPTYCMDFF
;
A
#
# COMPACT_ATOMS: atom_id res chain seq x y z
N MET A 1 80.69 45.97 -15.48
CA MET A 1 80.87 44.51 -15.42
C MET A 1 79.49 43.88 -15.30
N ASN A 2 79.21 42.91 -16.17
CA ASN A 2 78.02 42.03 -16.28
C ASN A 2 77.44 41.61 -14.90
N ALA A 3 76.16 41.28 -14.68
CA ALA A 3 75.13 40.71 -15.55
C ALA A 3 73.72 40.81 -14.91
N LEU A 4 72.69 41.01 -15.76
CA LEU A 4 71.39 40.28 -15.89
C LEU A 4 70.57 39.95 -14.62
N GLY A 5 69.25 40.20 -14.50
CA GLY A 5 68.20 40.71 -15.38
C GLY A 5 66.92 40.89 -14.54
N SER A 6 66.21 42.02 -14.72
CA SER A 6 64.85 42.14 -15.31
C SER A 6 63.73 41.31 -14.65
N HIS A 7 62.53 41.82 -14.32
CA HIS A 7 61.95 43.15 -14.45
C HIS A 7 60.62 43.20 -13.65
N TYR A 8 60.43 44.33 -12.96
CA TYR A 8 59.18 45.05 -12.63
C TYR A 8 57.97 44.34 -11.98
N ALA A 9 57.74 44.71 -10.71
CA ALA A 9 56.40 44.99 -10.20
C ALA A 9 56.41 46.35 -9.48
N ALA A 10 55.57 47.28 -9.95
CA ALA A 10 55.44 48.66 -9.45
C ALA A 10 54.42 48.75 -8.28
N PRO A 11 54.44 49.83 -7.48
CA PRO A 11 54.19 49.75 -6.04
C PRO A 11 52.86 50.35 -5.52
N ARG A 12 52.44 49.75 -4.39
CA ARG A 12 51.83 50.28 -3.14
C ARG A 12 50.79 51.41 -3.18
N ARG A 13 49.61 51.09 -2.62
CA ARG A 13 48.67 52.02 -1.94
C ARG A 13 48.83 51.92 -0.41
N PRO A 14 48.44 52.96 0.37
CA PRO A 14 48.73 53.05 1.80
C PRO A 14 47.68 52.38 2.71
N GLU A 15 48.23 51.80 3.77
CA GLU A 15 47.79 51.57 5.16
C GLU A 15 46.29 51.49 5.52
N ALA A 16 45.93 50.32 6.09
CA ALA A 16 44.80 50.17 7.00
C ALA A 16 45.23 49.34 8.22
N GLY A 17 45.00 49.91 9.40
CA GLY A 17 45.35 49.36 10.70
C GLY A 17 44.56 48.11 11.09
N HIS A 18 45.14 47.36 12.03
CA HIS A 18 44.77 46.01 12.45
C HIS A 18 44.06 46.03 13.82
N ARG A 19 42.86 45.44 13.94
CA ARG A 19 42.53 44.29 14.83
C ARG A 19 41.08 44.23 15.39
N ARG A 20 40.49 43.04 15.15
CA ARG A 20 39.63 42.17 15.99
C ARG A 20 38.14 42.46 16.16
N GLY A 21 37.35 41.45 15.76
CA GLY A 21 35.95 41.23 16.14
C GLY A 21 35.44 39.94 15.50
N ALA A 22 35.31 38.88 16.29
CA ALA A 22 35.08 37.49 15.89
C ALA A 22 33.83 37.24 15.03
N GLY A 23 33.94 36.27 14.13
CA GLY A 23 32.78 35.64 13.49
C GLY A 23 32.06 34.71 14.45
N LEU A 24 30.75 34.59 14.25
CA LEU A 24 30.01 33.38 14.58
C LEU A 24 29.41 32.87 13.27
N ARG A 25 30.06 31.87 12.68
CA ARG A 25 29.41 30.92 11.78
C ARG A 25 28.81 29.87 12.71
N VAL A 26 27.49 29.86 12.85
CA VAL A 26 26.80 28.72 13.47
C VAL A 26 26.69 27.66 12.37
N GLU A 27 27.69 26.79 12.30
CA GLU A 27 27.56 25.51 11.59
C GLU A 27 26.57 24.65 12.40
N ARG A 28 25.31 24.59 11.95
CA ARG A 28 24.45 23.46 12.28
C ARG A 28 25.00 22.28 11.49
N SER A 29 25.76 21.39 12.14
CA SER A 29 25.88 20.03 11.65
C SER A 29 24.49 19.41 11.77
N GLU A 30 23.72 19.35 10.69
CA GLU A 30 22.54 18.49 10.63
C GLU A 30 23.05 17.05 10.72
N MET A 31 22.99 16.48 11.92
CA MET A 31 23.39 15.09 12.15
C MET A 31 22.34 14.20 11.49
N ALA A 32 22.78 13.41 10.51
CA ALA A 32 21.92 12.60 9.66
C ALA A 32 21.24 11.49 10.48
N VAL A 33 20.01 11.15 10.09
CA VAL A 33 19.31 9.96 10.59
C VAL A 33 19.73 8.79 9.71
N GLU A 34 20.23 7.73 10.32
CA GLU A 34 20.61 6.49 9.64
C GLU A 34 19.54 5.41 9.88
N ILE A 35 19.28 4.56 8.89
CA ILE A 35 18.34 3.44 9.02
C ILE A 35 19.14 2.15 9.07
N ARG A 36 18.90 1.33 10.09
CA ARG A 36 19.51 0.01 10.26
C ARG A 36 18.47 -1.04 10.55
N GLU A 37 18.86 -2.30 10.39
CA GLU A 37 18.05 -3.43 10.83
C GLU A 37 17.84 -3.40 12.35
N PHE A 38 16.64 -3.82 12.75
CA PHE A 38 16.29 -4.07 14.14
C PHE A 38 17.09 -5.25 14.71
N THR A 39 17.42 -5.17 15.98
CA THR A 39 18.14 -6.22 16.72
C THR A 39 17.45 -6.53 18.05
N ASP A 40 17.79 -7.64 18.69
CA ASP A 40 17.28 -8.00 20.02
C ASP A 40 17.48 -6.90 21.08
N ALA A 41 18.50 -6.04 20.91
CA ALA A 41 18.77 -4.93 21.80
C ALA A 41 17.72 -3.80 21.72
N ASP A 42 16.94 -3.76 20.62
CA ASP A 42 15.91 -2.76 20.37
C ASP A 42 14.53 -3.17 20.92
N GLU A 43 14.35 -4.43 21.34
CA GLU A 43 13.05 -5.01 21.68
C GLU A 43 12.28 -4.23 22.74
N GLU A 44 12.91 -3.95 23.89
CA GLU A 44 12.27 -3.23 25.00
C GLU A 44 11.89 -1.80 24.59
N TRP A 45 12.77 -1.12 23.84
CA TRP A 45 12.52 0.23 23.37
C TRP A 45 11.40 0.25 22.32
N ALA A 46 11.44 -0.64 21.34
CA ALA A 46 10.41 -0.77 20.32
C ALA A 46 9.04 -1.09 20.91
N ALA A 47 8.98 -2.01 21.89
CA ALA A 47 7.77 -2.31 22.65
C ALA A 47 7.18 -1.05 23.28
N GLY A 48 8.02 -0.21 23.90
CA GLY A 48 7.60 1.06 24.49
C GLY A 48 7.04 2.04 23.45
N VAL A 49 7.74 2.22 22.33
CA VAL A 49 7.32 3.17 21.28
C VAL A 49 6.03 2.73 20.60
N TRP A 50 5.91 1.46 20.19
CA TRP A 50 4.70 0.92 19.58
C TRP A 50 3.53 0.83 20.54
N SER A 51 3.77 0.56 21.82
CA SER A 51 2.75 0.63 22.87
C SER A 51 2.12 2.02 22.93
N ILE A 52 2.93 3.07 22.94
CA ILE A 52 2.46 4.47 22.94
C ILE A 52 1.74 4.81 21.63
N ALA A 53 2.26 4.34 20.49
CA ALA A 53 1.73 4.70 19.18
C ALA A 53 0.42 3.98 18.82
N PHE A 54 0.28 2.70 19.20
CA PHE A 54 -0.76 1.80 18.67
C PHE A 54 -1.54 1.02 19.73
N ARG A 55 -1.16 1.11 21.02
CA ARG A 55 -1.79 0.31 22.09
C ARG A 55 -2.18 1.10 23.33
N ASP A 56 -2.40 2.41 23.20
CA ASP A 56 -2.78 3.29 24.31
C ASP A 56 -1.84 3.21 25.54
N GLY A 57 -0.57 2.87 25.32
CA GLY A 57 0.42 2.68 26.38
C GLY A 57 0.35 1.31 27.10
N LEU A 58 -0.51 0.39 26.66
CA LEU A 58 -0.53 -0.98 27.18
C LEU A 58 0.69 -1.77 26.68
N PRO A 59 1.33 -2.58 27.52
CA PRO A 59 2.57 -3.27 27.17
C PRO A 59 2.36 -4.23 26.00
N LEU A 60 3.38 -4.36 25.14
CA LEU A 60 3.48 -5.39 24.11
C LEU A 60 4.29 -6.57 24.66
N THR A 61 3.90 -7.79 24.30
CA THR A 61 4.71 -8.98 24.59
C THR A 61 5.87 -9.07 23.62
N LYS A 62 6.96 -9.76 24.00
CA LYS A 62 8.09 -10.07 23.12
C LYS A 62 7.65 -10.60 21.74
N GLU A 63 6.75 -11.58 21.71
CA GLU A 63 6.18 -12.17 20.48
C GLU A 63 5.42 -11.16 19.59
N GLU A 64 4.91 -10.06 20.16
CA GLU A 64 4.24 -8.99 19.40
C GLU A 64 5.22 -7.96 18.81
N VAL A 65 6.47 -7.97 19.26
CA VAL A 65 7.53 -7.03 18.83
C VAL A 65 8.52 -7.70 17.89
N GLU A 66 8.75 -9.01 18.05
CA GLU A 66 9.59 -9.78 17.15
C GLU A 66 9.00 -9.81 15.73
N PRO A 67 9.84 -9.68 14.68
CA PRO A 67 9.36 -9.79 13.31
C PRO A 67 8.74 -11.17 13.05
N ALA A 68 7.51 -11.18 12.52
CA ALA A 68 6.88 -12.40 12.06
C ALA A 68 7.52 -12.93 10.75
N PHE A 69 7.10 -14.10 10.28
CA PHE A 69 7.53 -14.61 8.99
C PHE A 69 7.24 -13.61 7.85
N GLY A 70 8.25 -13.33 7.03
CA GLY A 70 8.16 -12.38 5.92
C GLY A 70 8.12 -10.91 6.36
N GLU A 71 8.38 -10.61 7.62
CA GLU A 71 8.43 -9.26 8.18
C GLU A 71 9.84 -8.93 8.64
N GLU A 72 10.26 -7.70 8.38
CA GLU A 72 11.54 -7.14 8.83
C GLU A 72 11.28 -5.84 9.56
N HIS A 73 11.97 -5.64 10.68
CA HIS A 73 11.90 -4.39 11.44
C HIS A 73 13.15 -3.56 11.19
N PHE A 74 12.97 -2.24 11.14
CA PHE A 74 14.03 -1.27 10.94
C PHE A 74 13.96 -0.17 11.99
N VAL A 75 15.13 0.32 12.39
CA VAL A 75 15.31 1.36 13.38
C VAL A 75 15.98 2.56 12.73
N ALA A 76 15.40 3.74 12.93
CA ALA A 76 16.03 5.01 12.64
C ALA A 76 16.90 5.42 13.83
N GLU A 77 18.17 5.70 13.58
CA GLU A 77 19.17 6.05 14.59
C GLU A 77 19.71 7.47 14.38
N ARG A 78 19.93 8.17 15.48
CA ARG A 78 20.60 9.48 15.53
C ARG A 78 21.52 9.50 16.74
N ASP A 79 22.81 9.77 16.52
CA ASP A 79 23.84 9.80 17.56
C ASP A 79 23.94 8.50 18.38
N GLY A 80 23.87 7.35 17.72
CA GLY A 80 23.93 6.05 18.40
C GLY A 80 22.68 5.68 19.18
N ARG A 81 21.58 6.43 19.03
CA ARG A 81 20.33 6.24 19.79
C ARG A 81 19.15 6.01 18.85
N PRO A 82 18.26 5.04 19.14
CA PRO A 82 17.07 4.82 18.36
C PRO A 82 16.07 5.99 18.54
N VAL A 83 15.58 6.51 17.42
CA VAL A 83 14.69 7.68 17.35
C VAL A 83 13.43 7.45 16.50
N GLY A 84 13.31 6.29 15.86
CA GLY A 84 12.12 5.88 15.12
C GLY A 84 12.22 4.42 14.69
N LEU A 85 11.10 3.82 14.29
CA LEU A 85 11.05 2.45 13.82
C LEU A 85 9.86 2.21 12.88
N PHE A 86 9.96 1.17 12.07
CA PHE A 86 8.91 0.70 11.17
C PHE A 86 9.13 -0.75 10.76
N SER A 87 8.11 -1.36 10.18
CA SER A 87 8.15 -2.72 9.64
C SER A 87 7.99 -2.72 8.13
N VAL A 88 8.62 -3.70 7.47
CA VAL A 88 8.45 -4.01 6.06
C VAL A 88 8.01 -5.46 5.94
N HIS A 89 6.84 -5.68 5.35
CA HIS A 89 6.32 -6.99 5.01
C HIS A 89 6.62 -7.31 3.55
N SER A 90 7.32 -8.42 3.31
CA SER A 90 7.50 -8.99 1.99
C SER A 90 6.21 -9.68 1.54
N MET A 91 5.47 -9.02 0.65
CA MET A 91 4.18 -9.48 0.15
C MET A 91 4.11 -9.43 -1.37
N THR A 92 2.93 -9.73 -1.91
CA THR A 92 2.63 -9.44 -3.31
C THR A 92 1.41 -8.53 -3.41
N ALA A 93 1.24 -7.96 -4.59
CA ALA A 93 -0.01 -7.34 -4.99
C ALA A 93 -0.41 -7.90 -6.35
N THR A 94 -1.68 -8.26 -6.51
CA THR A 94 -2.18 -8.70 -7.79
C THR A 94 -2.24 -7.54 -8.78
N ARG A 95 -2.07 -7.85 -10.06
CA ARG A 95 -2.44 -7.00 -11.20
C ARG A 95 -2.74 -7.88 -12.39
N ASP A 96 -3.99 -7.86 -12.86
CA ASP A 96 -4.44 -8.66 -14.02
C ASP A 96 -4.03 -10.14 -13.88
N GLY A 97 -4.31 -10.72 -12.70
CA GLY A 97 -3.96 -12.09 -12.35
C GLY A 97 -2.46 -12.37 -12.06
N ASN A 98 -1.55 -11.41 -12.25
CA ASN A 98 -0.12 -11.57 -11.92
C ASN A 98 0.21 -11.09 -10.52
N ALA A 99 1.17 -11.74 -9.86
CA ALA A 99 1.71 -11.28 -8.59
C ALA A 99 2.90 -10.34 -8.81
N ILE A 100 2.78 -9.12 -8.30
CA ILE A 100 3.83 -8.09 -8.30
C ILE A 100 4.51 -8.11 -6.91
N PRO A 101 5.85 -8.16 -6.82
CA PRO A 101 6.55 -8.01 -5.55
C PRO A 101 6.20 -6.66 -4.91
N CYS A 102 5.65 -6.73 -3.70
CA CYS A 102 5.11 -5.59 -2.98
C CYS A 102 5.70 -5.53 -1.56
N ALA A 103 6.17 -4.35 -1.14
CA ALA A 103 6.58 -4.10 0.24
C ALA A 103 5.44 -3.44 1.02
N GLY A 104 4.87 -4.14 2.00
CA GLY A 104 3.90 -3.57 2.94
C GLY A 104 4.61 -2.79 4.03
N ILE A 105 4.44 -1.48 4.09
CA ILE A 105 5.05 -0.64 5.13
C ILE A 105 4.08 -0.50 6.30
N ALA A 106 4.50 -0.93 7.48
CA ALA A 106 3.66 -0.98 8.67
C ALA A 106 4.34 -0.35 9.88
N SER A 107 3.55 -0.18 10.95
CA SER A 107 4.04 0.15 12.29
C SER A 107 5.01 1.33 12.34
N VAL A 108 4.85 2.31 11.44
CA VAL A 108 5.74 3.49 11.37
C VAL A 108 5.51 4.35 12.62
N ALA A 109 6.53 4.45 13.47
CA ALA A 109 6.44 5.18 14.72
C ALA A 109 7.68 6.03 15.00
N VAL A 110 7.43 7.20 15.58
CA VAL A 110 8.45 8.12 16.11
C VAL A 110 8.00 8.50 17.53
N PRO A 111 8.88 8.31 18.55
CA PRO A 111 8.60 8.72 19.93
C PRO A 111 8.16 10.19 19.99
N PRO A 112 7.20 10.56 20.86
CA PRO A 112 6.67 11.92 20.91
C PRO A 112 7.73 13.03 20.98
N GLU A 113 8.79 12.82 21.75
CA GLU A 113 9.92 13.72 21.96
C GLU A 113 10.82 13.91 20.72
N GLU A 114 10.78 12.98 19.76
CA GLU A 114 11.54 13.03 18.50
C GLU A 114 10.68 13.49 17.31
N ARG A 115 9.38 13.74 17.50
CA ARG A 115 8.48 14.16 16.42
C ARG A 115 8.84 15.55 15.90
N ARG A 116 8.50 15.80 14.63
CA ARG A 116 8.78 17.06 13.91
C ARG A 116 10.28 17.38 13.78
N SER A 117 11.15 16.36 13.89
CA SER A 117 12.59 16.47 13.73
C SER A 117 13.14 15.82 12.44
N GLY A 118 12.26 15.48 11.49
CA GLY A 118 12.63 14.87 10.21
C GLY A 118 12.85 13.35 10.22
N VAL A 119 12.72 12.67 11.37
CA VAL A 119 12.96 11.21 11.48
C VAL A 119 12.05 10.39 10.55
N ALA A 120 10.73 10.62 10.58
CA ALA A 120 9.80 9.89 9.72
C ALA A 120 10.06 10.16 8.22
N GLU A 121 10.52 11.36 7.87
CA GLU A 121 10.89 11.70 6.50
C GLU A 121 12.15 10.94 6.06
N ALA A 122 13.16 10.82 6.93
CA ALA A 122 14.32 9.98 6.67
C ALA A 122 13.94 8.51 6.46
N MET A 123 13.04 7.96 7.28
CA MET A 123 12.53 6.58 7.11
C MET A 123 11.82 6.40 5.77
N MET A 124 10.94 7.32 5.37
CA MET A 124 10.21 7.20 4.09
C MET A 124 11.10 7.39 2.87
N ASN A 125 12.09 8.29 2.93
CA ASN A 125 13.09 8.45 1.88
C ASN A 125 13.96 7.19 1.74
N TRP A 126 14.33 6.57 2.86
CA TRP A 126 15.02 5.27 2.84
C TRP A 126 14.14 4.20 2.19
N CYS A 127 12.86 4.07 2.57
CA CYS A 127 11.95 3.12 1.93
C CYS A 127 11.85 3.34 0.42
N ALA A 128 11.70 4.60 -0.01
CA ALA A 128 11.57 4.95 -1.42
C ALA A 128 12.80 4.58 -2.27
N ASN A 129 13.99 4.59 -1.67
CA ASN A 129 15.25 4.28 -2.34
C ASN A 129 15.65 2.80 -2.18
N GLU A 130 15.69 2.30 -0.95
CA GLU A 130 16.25 0.99 -0.63
C GLU A 130 15.37 -0.16 -1.11
N LEU A 131 14.04 -0.04 -0.98
CA LEU A 131 13.14 -1.12 -1.38
C LEU A 131 13.17 -1.38 -2.90
N ARG A 132 13.52 -0.35 -3.68
CA ARG A 132 13.83 -0.51 -5.10
C ARG A 132 15.03 -1.43 -5.31
N HIS A 133 16.14 -1.17 -4.61
CA HIS A 133 17.37 -1.97 -4.69
C HIS A 133 17.16 -3.41 -4.22
N ARG A 134 16.30 -3.61 -3.23
CA ARG A 134 15.86 -4.92 -2.74
C ARG A 134 14.90 -5.65 -3.68
N GLY A 135 14.52 -5.02 -4.80
CA GLY A 135 13.76 -5.65 -5.87
C GLY A 135 12.25 -5.60 -5.69
N PHE A 136 11.70 -4.81 -4.78
CA PHE A 136 10.27 -4.53 -4.77
C PHE A 136 9.90 -3.66 -5.96
N ALA A 137 8.79 -3.99 -6.63
CA ALA A 137 8.29 -3.20 -7.75
C ALA A 137 7.34 -2.12 -7.26
N ILE A 138 6.51 -2.45 -6.26
CA ILE A 138 5.59 -1.53 -5.62
C ILE A 138 5.65 -1.68 -4.09
N GLY A 139 5.00 -0.77 -3.38
CA GLY A 139 4.72 -0.89 -1.96
C GLY A 139 3.27 -0.53 -1.65
N SER A 140 2.80 -0.96 -0.49
CA SER A 140 1.47 -0.64 0.05
C SER A 140 1.57 -0.21 1.52
N LEU A 141 0.67 0.66 1.98
CA LEU A 141 0.55 1.03 3.38
C LEU A 141 -0.85 1.54 3.74
N TYR A 142 -1.16 1.53 5.03
CA TYR A 142 -2.30 2.23 5.61
C TYR A 142 -1.82 3.50 6.33
N ALA A 143 -2.25 4.66 5.83
CA ALA A 143 -1.72 5.93 6.29
C ALA A 143 -2.42 6.44 7.56
N PHE A 144 -1.65 6.98 8.51
CA PHE A 144 -2.21 7.88 9.54
C PHE A 144 -2.54 9.27 8.98
N SER A 145 -1.91 9.65 7.86
CA SER A 145 -2.13 10.93 7.16
C SER A 145 -1.72 10.79 5.70
N GLU A 146 -2.69 10.70 4.79
CA GLU A 146 -2.45 10.51 3.36
C GLU A 146 -1.67 11.69 2.77
N ALA A 147 -1.95 12.91 3.23
CA ALA A 147 -1.22 14.11 2.82
C ALA A 147 0.27 14.07 3.21
N TYR A 148 0.63 13.38 4.30
CA TYR A 148 2.02 13.17 4.68
C TYR A 148 2.72 12.21 3.71
N TYR A 149 2.12 11.03 3.47
CA TYR A 149 2.72 10.02 2.59
C TYR A 149 2.74 10.44 1.12
N ARG A 150 1.78 11.25 0.64
CA ARG A 150 1.78 11.80 -0.73
C ARG A 150 3.05 12.58 -1.08
N LYS A 151 3.72 13.19 -0.10
CA LYS A 151 5.01 13.88 -0.31
C LYS A 151 6.11 12.94 -0.80
N PHE A 152 5.99 11.66 -0.45
CA PHE A 152 6.86 10.57 -0.86
C PHE A 152 6.20 9.72 -1.95
N GLY A 153 5.38 10.32 -2.83
CA GLY A 153 4.82 9.69 -4.03
C GLY A 153 3.88 8.49 -3.80
N TRP A 154 3.41 8.29 -2.57
CA TRP A 154 2.30 7.38 -2.28
C TRP A 154 0.98 7.98 -2.72
N GLU A 155 0.04 7.17 -3.18
CA GLU A 155 -1.32 7.62 -3.46
C GLU A 155 -2.35 6.54 -3.13
N CYS A 156 -3.55 6.94 -2.74
CA CYS A 156 -4.67 6.01 -2.55
C CYS A 156 -5.06 5.39 -3.89
N ALA A 157 -5.21 4.07 -3.94
CA ALA A 157 -5.74 3.38 -5.11
C ALA A 157 -6.71 2.29 -4.69
N GLY A 158 -7.83 2.19 -5.42
CA GLY A 158 -8.91 1.27 -5.10
C GLY A 158 -9.82 1.70 -3.96
N HIS A 159 -10.92 0.98 -3.80
CA HIS A 159 -11.92 1.22 -2.78
C HIS A 159 -12.19 -0.05 -1.98
N ARG A 160 -12.09 0.06 -0.65
CA ARG A 160 -12.65 -0.90 0.29
C ARG A 160 -13.93 -0.30 0.87
N VAL A 161 -15.06 -0.79 0.38
CA VAL A 161 -16.35 -0.22 0.69
C VAL A 161 -16.94 -0.94 1.89
N SER A 162 -17.11 -0.22 3.02
CA SER A 162 -17.86 -0.73 4.16
C SER A 162 -19.34 -0.53 3.91
N ILE A 163 -20.09 -1.63 3.92
CA ILE A 163 -21.54 -1.64 3.79
C ILE A 163 -22.10 -2.01 5.15
N THR A 164 -22.93 -1.14 5.72
CA THR A 164 -23.71 -1.41 6.92
C THR A 164 -25.19 -1.46 6.54
N CYS A 165 -25.82 -2.62 6.70
CA CYS A 165 -27.21 -2.85 6.36
C CYS A 165 -28.02 -3.24 7.61
N PRO A 166 -29.17 -2.59 7.87
CA PRO A 166 -30.10 -3.07 8.89
C PRO A 166 -30.49 -4.52 8.61
N SER A 167 -30.45 -5.39 9.62
CA SER A 167 -30.67 -6.83 9.41
C SER A 167 -32.07 -7.14 8.85
N SER A 168 -33.07 -6.34 9.23
CA SER A 168 -34.44 -6.40 8.71
C SER A 168 -34.59 -6.00 7.23
N LYS A 169 -33.56 -5.35 6.67
CA LYS A 169 -33.53 -4.92 5.28
C LYS A 169 -32.68 -5.83 4.40
N LEU A 170 -31.85 -6.71 4.97
CA LEU A 170 -31.04 -7.62 4.17
C LEU A 170 -31.91 -8.43 3.18
N PRO A 171 -31.51 -8.50 1.90
CA PRO A 171 -32.34 -9.09 0.86
C PRO A 171 -32.57 -10.58 1.12
N GLU A 172 -33.77 -11.03 0.80
CA GLU A 172 -33.99 -12.46 0.58
C GLU A 172 -33.24 -12.88 -0.68
N SER A 173 -32.65 -14.07 -0.63
CA SER A 173 -31.78 -14.56 -1.69
C SER A 173 -32.27 -15.92 -2.17
N ASP A 174 -32.70 -15.97 -3.43
CA ASP A 174 -32.98 -17.22 -4.15
C ASP A 174 -31.70 -17.76 -4.80
N ASP A 175 -31.70 -19.04 -5.20
CA ASP A 175 -30.55 -19.72 -5.82
C ASP A 175 -29.27 -19.55 -4.98
N VAL A 176 -29.32 -20.12 -3.77
CA VAL A 176 -28.22 -20.13 -2.80
C VAL A 176 -27.62 -21.53 -2.66
N LEU A 177 -26.36 -21.58 -2.26
CA LEU A 177 -25.63 -22.80 -1.94
C LEU A 177 -25.85 -23.18 -0.47
N PRO A 178 -25.76 -24.49 -0.13
CA PRO A 178 -25.63 -24.91 1.25
C PRO A 178 -24.40 -24.24 1.88
N ILE A 179 -24.58 -23.66 3.06
CA ILE A 179 -23.51 -23.00 3.81
C ILE A 179 -23.35 -23.66 5.18
N ALA A 180 -22.11 -23.99 5.54
CA ALA A 180 -21.80 -24.64 6.80
C ALA A 180 -20.68 -23.91 7.54
N ARG A 181 -20.71 -24.00 8.87
CA ARG A 181 -19.66 -23.50 9.75
C ARG A 181 -18.56 -24.54 9.89
N HIS A 182 -17.31 -24.09 9.82
CA HIS A 182 -16.10 -24.87 10.00
C HIS A 182 -15.20 -24.24 11.08
N SER A 183 -14.20 -24.99 11.55
CA SER A 183 -13.07 -24.38 12.26
C SER A 183 -12.20 -23.61 11.28
N TYR A 184 -11.32 -22.75 11.81
CA TYR A 184 -10.36 -22.03 10.99
C TYR A 184 -9.42 -22.96 10.20
N ASP A 185 -9.17 -24.19 10.68
CA ASP A 185 -8.27 -25.15 10.03
C ASP A 185 -8.76 -25.59 8.63
N ALA A 186 -10.01 -25.29 8.27
CA ALA A 186 -10.52 -25.45 6.92
C ALA A 186 -10.11 -24.29 5.96
N TRP A 187 -9.22 -23.39 6.38
CA TRP A 187 -8.72 -22.29 5.55
C TRP A 187 -8.15 -22.72 4.19
N PRO A 188 -7.59 -23.93 3.96
CA PRO A 188 -7.14 -24.31 2.62
C PRO A 188 -8.28 -24.31 1.58
N GLN A 189 -9.52 -24.59 2.02
CA GLN A 189 -10.69 -24.50 1.16
C GLN A 189 -11.08 -23.04 0.90
N ALA A 190 -11.03 -22.18 1.93
CA ALA A 190 -11.24 -20.74 1.80
C ALA A 190 -10.18 -20.09 0.89
N LYS A 191 -8.91 -20.52 0.97
CA LYS A 191 -7.82 -20.07 0.12
C LYS A 191 -8.11 -20.30 -1.36
N THR A 192 -8.72 -21.43 -1.72
CA THR A 192 -9.09 -21.70 -3.12
C THR A 192 -10.08 -20.65 -3.66
N VAL A 193 -11.07 -20.26 -2.85
CA VAL A 193 -12.01 -19.19 -3.18
C VAL A 193 -11.32 -17.82 -3.18
N TYR A 194 -10.49 -17.54 -2.17
CA TYR A 194 -9.72 -16.30 -2.05
C TYR A 194 -8.82 -16.09 -3.27
N ASP A 195 -8.03 -17.07 -3.68
CA ASP A 195 -7.09 -16.94 -4.79
C ASP A 195 -7.82 -16.65 -6.10
N ALA A 196 -8.99 -17.29 -6.31
CA ALA A 196 -9.83 -17.04 -7.47
C ALA A 196 -10.49 -15.65 -7.41
N PHE A 197 -10.95 -15.22 -6.24
CA PHE A 197 -11.48 -13.87 -6.01
C PHE A 197 -10.40 -12.81 -6.24
N ALA A 198 -9.21 -12.99 -5.66
CA ALA A 198 -8.10 -12.06 -5.66
C ALA A 198 -7.58 -11.75 -7.07
N LYS A 199 -7.58 -12.74 -7.97
CA LYS A 199 -7.19 -12.56 -9.38
C LYS A 199 -8.06 -11.57 -10.15
N ARG A 200 -9.29 -11.30 -9.68
CA ARG A 200 -10.21 -10.33 -10.30
C ARG A 200 -9.87 -8.88 -9.96
N TYR A 201 -8.98 -8.65 -8.99
CA TYR A 201 -8.65 -7.33 -8.47
C TYR A 201 -7.16 -7.06 -8.59
N SER A 202 -6.79 -5.78 -8.68
CA SER A 202 -5.44 -5.33 -8.41
C SER A 202 -5.25 -5.10 -6.91
N GLY A 203 -4.04 -5.19 -6.38
CA GLY A 203 -3.74 -4.83 -4.98
C GLY A 203 -3.99 -5.93 -3.94
N MET A 204 -4.52 -7.09 -4.33
CA MET A 204 -4.75 -8.19 -3.40
C MET A 204 -3.42 -8.89 -3.07
N ASN A 205 -3.22 -9.27 -1.82
CA ASN A 205 -2.06 -10.07 -1.45
C ASN A 205 -2.24 -11.52 -1.90
N CYS A 206 -1.23 -12.13 -2.53
CA CYS A 206 -1.24 -13.58 -2.75
C CYS A 206 -0.69 -14.26 -1.50
N ARG A 207 -1.56 -14.49 -0.51
CA ARG A 207 -1.19 -15.09 0.78
C ARG A 207 -0.52 -16.46 0.58
N SER A 208 0.66 -16.63 1.18
CA SER A 208 1.27 -17.95 1.38
C SER A 208 0.50 -18.74 2.44
N ASP A 209 0.82 -20.02 2.58
CA ASP A 209 0.23 -20.87 3.63
C ASP A 209 0.56 -20.31 5.02
N GLU A 210 1.78 -19.82 5.23
CA GLU A 210 2.19 -19.11 6.46
C GLU A 210 1.40 -17.80 6.65
N GLY A 211 1.07 -17.10 5.55
CA GLY A 211 0.22 -15.92 5.58
C GLY A 211 -1.20 -16.23 6.07
N TRP A 212 -1.78 -17.34 5.63
CA TRP A 212 -3.04 -17.85 6.19
C TRP A 212 -2.88 -18.22 7.66
N ASP A 213 -1.80 -18.92 8.03
CA ASP A 213 -1.52 -19.22 9.44
C ASP A 213 -1.27 -17.97 10.30
N LYS A 214 -0.81 -16.84 9.75
CA LYS A 214 -0.72 -15.55 10.45
C LYS A 214 -2.10 -14.94 10.68
N MET A 215 -2.99 -15.01 9.69
CA MET A 215 -4.38 -14.54 9.79
C MET A 215 -5.19 -15.27 10.88
N ARG A 216 -4.73 -16.46 11.29
CA ARG A 216 -5.20 -17.19 12.46
C ARG A 216 -5.27 -16.32 13.72
N GLY A 217 -4.26 -15.46 13.94
CA GLY A 217 -4.19 -14.48 15.03
C GLY A 217 -4.45 -15.00 16.45
N LYS A 218 -4.57 -14.08 17.42
CA LYS A 218 -4.94 -14.39 18.83
C LYS A 218 -6.42 -14.72 19.01
N SER A 219 -7.25 -14.43 18.00
CA SER A 219 -8.71 -14.66 18.03
C SER A 219 -9.13 -16.01 17.42
N ARG A 220 -8.18 -16.89 17.04
CA ARG A 220 -8.44 -18.16 16.36
C ARG A 220 -9.61 -18.94 16.95
N ASP A 221 -9.61 -19.12 18.27
CA ASP A 221 -10.59 -19.98 18.95
C ASP A 221 -12.01 -19.38 18.90
N ARG A 222 -12.14 -18.10 18.51
CA ARG A 222 -13.40 -17.39 18.34
C ARG A 222 -13.74 -17.10 16.87
N THR A 223 -12.79 -17.22 15.96
CA THR A 223 -13.00 -16.99 14.53
C THR A 223 -13.82 -18.13 13.94
N LEU A 224 -14.95 -17.79 13.35
CA LEU A 224 -15.81 -18.70 12.62
C LEU A 224 -15.56 -18.56 11.13
N LEU A 225 -15.32 -19.69 10.46
CA LEU A 225 -15.26 -19.79 9.01
C LEU A 225 -16.55 -20.42 8.49
N PHE A 226 -17.19 -19.79 7.51
CA PHE A 226 -18.34 -20.34 6.79
C PHE A 226 -17.97 -20.59 5.34
N LEU A 227 -18.27 -21.78 4.83
CA LEU A 227 -18.01 -22.18 3.44
C LEU A 227 -19.34 -22.49 2.76
N ALA A 228 -19.55 -21.95 1.56
CA ALA A 228 -20.76 -22.13 0.76
C ALA A 228 -20.48 -22.95 -0.50
N GLY A 229 -21.14 -24.10 -0.62
CA GLY A 229 -20.97 -25.05 -1.73
C GLY A 229 -19.94 -26.15 -1.45
N ASP A 230 -19.97 -27.19 -2.29
CA ASP A 230 -18.99 -28.28 -2.33
C ASP A 230 -18.73 -28.67 -3.81
N PRO A 231 -17.59 -28.26 -4.42
CA PRO A 231 -16.53 -27.43 -3.83
C PRO A 231 -17.02 -26.00 -3.50
N PRO A 232 -16.35 -25.29 -2.56
CA PRO A 232 -16.81 -23.98 -2.12
C PRO A 232 -16.65 -22.92 -3.20
N GLU A 233 -17.68 -22.06 -3.32
CA GLU A 233 -17.72 -20.90 -4.22
C GLU A 233 -17.69 -19.58 -3.47
N ALA A 234 -17.95 -19.60 -2.16
CA ALA A 234 -17.86 -18.42 -1.32
C ALA A 234 -17.47 -18.79 0.11
N TYR A 235 -16.90 -17.83 0.84
CA TYR A 235 -16.68 -17.96 2.28
C TYR A 235 -16.86 -16.63 3.00
N ALA A 236 -17.11 -16.72 4.30
CA ALA A 236 -17.06 -15.60 5.23
C ALA A 236 -16.28 -16.00 6.49
N MET A 237 -15.51 -15.04 7.02
CA MET A 237 -14.85 -15.14 8.31
C MET A 237 -15.36 -14.03 9.22
N LEU A 238 -15.68 -14.39 10.46
CA LEU A 238 -16.11 -13.43 11.48
C LEU A 238 -15.86 -13.93 12.89
N VAL A 239 -15.80 -13.00 13.84
CA VAL A 239 -16.00 -13.30 15.26
C VAL A 239 -17.41 -12.85 15.62
N LEU A 240 -18.16 -13.69 16.32
CA LEU A 240 -19.52 -13.32 16.75
C LEU A 240 -19.46 -12.11 17.69
N ALA A 241 -20.21 -11.07 17.33
CA ALA A 241 -20.46 -9.95 18.23
C ALA A 241 -21.36 -10.38 19.40
N PRO A 242 -21.36 -9.62 20.51
CA PRO A 242 -22.33 -9.80 21.58
C PRO A 242 -23.79 -9.71 21.07
N TRP A 243 -24.70 -10.18 21.90
CA TRP A 243 -26.13 -10.21 21.55
C TRP A 243 -26.68 -8.79 21.38
N ARG A 244 -27.46 -8.56 20.31
CA ARG A 244 -28.03 -7.26 19.92
C ARG A 244 -27.02 -6.15 19.61
N GLU A 245 -25.76 -6.50 19.36
CA GLU A 245 -24.77 -5.57 18.84
C GLU A 245 -24.60 -5.72 17.33
N LYS A 246 -23.92 -4.74 16.72
CA LYS A 246 -23.52 -4.78 15.31
C LYS A 246 -22.67 -6.01 15.03
N GLN A 247 -23.04 -6.82 14.04
CA GLN A 247 -22.21 -7.93 13.58
C GLN A 247 -21.31 -7.46 12.44
N PHE A 248 -20.00 -7.50 12.67
CA PHE A 248 -19.01 -7.24 11.64
C PHE A 248 -18.52 -8.54 11.01
N ILE A 249 -18.52 -8.60 9.68
CA ILE A 249 -17.95 -9.71 8.89
C ILE A 249 -16.54 -9.27 8.48
N SER A 250 -15.53 -9.89 9.10
CA SER A 250 -14.13 -9.46 8.92
C SER A 250 -13.60 -9.67 7.52
N GLU A 251 -14.03 -10.73 6.85
CA GLU A 251 -13.62 -11.06 5.49
C GLU A 251 -14.72 -11.88 4.80
N CYS A 252 -14.96 -11.62 3.53
CA CYS A 252 -15.80 -12.47 2.70
C CYS A 252 -15.36 -12.39 1.24
N ALA A 253 -15.46 -13.52 0.54
CA ALA A 253 -15.10 -13.61 -0.87
C ALA A 253 -16.00 -14.64 -1.59
N TRP A 254 -16.15 -14.47 -2.90
CA TRP A 254 -16.99 -15.32 -3.75
C TRP A 254 -16.48 -15.41 -5.20
N THR A 255 -16.72 -16.53 -5.87
CA THR A 255 -16.35 -16.74 -7.27
C THR A 255 -17.54 -16.71 -8.21
N THR A 256 -18.77 -16.78 -7.68
CA THR A 256 -20.01 -16.81 -8.46
C THR A 256 -21.08 -15.90 -7.87
N ALA A 257 -22.07 -15.55 -8.69
CA ALA A 257 -23.22 -14.75 -8.23
C ALA A 257 -24.06 -15.47 -7.16
N ARG A 258 -24.24 -16.79 -7.28
CA ARG A 258 -24.92 -17.60 -6.24
C ARG A 258 -24.09 -17.70 -4.96
N GLY A 259 -22.76 -17.71 -5.06
CA GLY A 259 -21.86 -17.61 -3.92
C GLY A 259 -22.07 -16.32 -3.13
N HIS A 260 -22.11 -15.17 -3.81
CA HIS A 260 -22.42 -13.88 -3.18
C HIS A 260 -23.80 -13.87 -2.52
N ARG A 261 -24.84 -14.32 -3.22
CA ARG A 261 -26.20 -14.46 -2.64
C ARG A 261 -26.23 -15.36 -1.39
N SER A 262 -25.43 -16.44 -1.37
CA SER A 262 -25.31 -17.33 -0.21
C SER A 262 -24.71 -16.63 1.00
N LEU A 263 -23.76 -15.71 0.79
CA LEU A 263 -23.23 -14.86 1.87
C LEU A 263 -24.29 -13.90 2.41
N LEU A 264 -25.10 -13.28 1.54
CA LEU A 264 -26.19 -12.40 1.99
C LEU A 264 -27.25 -13.18 2.79
N ALA A 265 -27.56 -14.40 2.39
CA ALA A 265 -28.45 -15.30 3.16
C ALA A 265 -27.86 -15.62 4.56
N LEU A 266 -26.56 -15.88 4.66
CA LEU A 266 -25.86 -16.03 5.94
C LEU A 266 -25.95 -14.76 6.78
N PHE A 267 -25.69 -13.59 6.18
CA PHE A 267 -25.72 -12.30 6.89
C PHE A 267 -27.12 -12.04 7.47
N ARG A 268 -28.17 -12.32 6.71
CA ARG A 268 -29.56 -12.23 7.18
C ARG A 268 -29.83 -13.19 8.33
N ALA A 269 -29.32 -14.43 8.25
CA ALA A 269 -29.45 -15.41 9.33
C ALA A 269 -28.71 -14.98 10.62
N LEU A 270 -27.51 -14.41 10.50
CA LEU A 270 -26.78 -13.81 11.62
C LEU A 270 -27.53 -12.60 12.21
N GLY A 271 -28.29 -11.89 11.37
CA GLY A 271 -29.07 -10.71 11.71
C GLY A 271 -30.31 -10.94 12.56
N VAL A 272 -30.69 -12.19 12.84
CA VAL A 272 -31.85 -12.52 13.69
C VAL A 272 -31.73 -11.93 15.11
N ASN A 273 -30.51 -11.78 15.62
CA ASN A 273 -30.25 -11.25 16.96
C ASN A 273 -29.09 -10.25 17.02
N ARG A 274 -28.67 -9.73 15.87
CA ARG A 274 -27.59 -8.73 15.70
C ARG A 274 -28.01 -7.73 14.64
N ASP A 275 -27.79 -6.46 14.91
CA ASP A 275 -28.24 -5.39 14.03
C ASP A 275 -27.39 -4.14 14.29
N PRO A 276 -26.88 -3.45 13.25
CA PRO A 276 -26.86 -3.85 11.84
C PRO A 276 -25.81 -4.95 11.52
N ILE A 277 -25.79 -5.41 10.27
CA ILE A 277 -24.68 -6.22 9.73
C ILE A 277 -23.75 -5.32 8.93
N GLU A 278 -22.45 -5.40 9.19
CA GLU A 278 -21.42 -4.65 8.48
C GLU A 278 -20.41 -5.60 7.81
N TRP A 279 -20.05 -5.35 6.56
CA TRP A 279 -19.05 -6.10 5.82
C TRP A 279 -18.34 -5.22 4.77
N TYR A 280 -17.29 -5.76 4.15
CA TYR A 280 -16.57 -5.08 3.09
C TYR A 280 -16.87 -5.69 1.72
N GLU A 281 -17.04 -4.84 0.71
CA GLU A 281 -17.05 -5.22 -0.71
C GLU A 281 -16.08 -4.35 -1.53
N PRO A 282 -15.61 -4.86 -2.69
CA PRO A 282 -14.84 -4.09 -3.68
C PRO A 282 -15.69 -3.01 -4.38
N SER A 283 -15.05 -2.18 -5.19
CA SER A 283 -15.72 -1.11 -5.95
C SER A 283 -16.75 -1.61 -6.98
N ASP A 284 -16.61 -2.85 -7.46
CA ASP A 284 -17.58 -3.53 -8.33
C ASP A 284 -18.65 -4.34 -7.55
N SER A 285 -18.95 -3.88 -6.33
CA SER A 285 -19.91 -4.48 -5.39
C SER A 285 -21.23 -4.92 -6.05
N PRO A 286 -21.54 -6.24 -6.08
CA PRO A 286 -22.85 -6.72 -6.51
C PRO A 286 -23.98 -6.24 -5.60
N PHE A 287 -23.70 -6.03 -4.31
CA PHE A 287 -24.69 -5.51 -3.38
C PHE A 287 -25.10 -4.08 -3.72
N LEU A 288 -24.14 -3.17 -3.91
CA LEU A 288 -24.43 -1.78 -4.26
C LEU A 288 -25.02 -1.63 -5.66
N ALA A 289 -24.77 -2.57 -6.57
CA ALA A 289 -25.44 -2.58 -7.86
C ALA A 289 -26.97 -2.83 -7.77
N SER A 290 -27.45 -3.44 -6.68
CA SER A 290 -28.83 -3.93 -6.58
C SER A 290 -29.63 -3.37 -5.40
N PHE A 291 -28.98 -2.93 -4.32
CA PHE A 291 -29.62 -2.72 -3.02
C PHE A 291 -29.27 -1.37 -2.37
N LEU A 292 -28.93 -0.35 -3.18
CA LEU A 292 -28.65 1.01 -2.65
C LEU A 292 -29.86 1.64 -1.93
N ASP A 293 -31.08 1.25 -2.29
CA ASP A 293 -32.34 1.72 -1.73
C ASP A 293 -32.74 1.00 -0.42
N TYR A 294 -31.91 0.09 0.08
CA TYR A 294 -32.24 -0.75 1.24
C TYR A 294 -31.96 -0.07 2.59
N GLY A 295 -31.76 1.26 2.59
CA GLY A 295 -31.44 2.03 3.79
C GLY A 295 -30.05 1.71 4.35
N VAL A 296 -29.11 1.40 3.47
CA VAL A 296 -27.73 1.07 3.83
C VAL A 296 -26.88 2.31 4.06
N GLU A 297 -25.93 2.20 4.98
CA GLU A 297 -24.83 3.15 5.11
C GLU A 297 -23.62 2.61 4.36
N VAL A 298 -23.03 3.46 3.52
CA VAL A 298 -21.86 3.12 2.71
C VAL A 298 -20.75 4.09 3.05
N SER A 299 -19.59 3.56 3.43
CA SER A 299 -18.42 4.37 3.72
C SER A 299 -17.17 3.79 3.05
N LEU A 300 -16.29 4.68 2.59
CA LEU A 300 -14.93 4.30 2.22
C LEU A 300 -14.11 4.31 3.50
N THR A 301 -13.54 3.15 3.85
CA THR A 301 -12.76 3.02 5.08
C THR A 301 -11.39 2.48 4.77
N ARG A 302 -10.38 2.95 5.52
CA ARG A 302 -8.99 2.48 5.42
C ARG A 302 -8.51 2.49 3.96
N PRO A 303 -8.42 3.66 3.31
CA PRO A 303 -7.87 3.71 1.97
C PRO A 303 -6.42 3.22 2.04
N VAL A 304 -6.13 2.14 1.32
CA VAL A 304 -4.76 1.68 1.14
C VAL A 304 -4.07 2.64 0.18
N MET A 305 -2.85 3.04 0.52
CA MET A 305 -1.98 3.78 -0.38
C MET A 305 -0.98 2.83 -1.02
N TYR A 306 -0.65 3.09 -2.28
CA TYR A 306 0.38 2.39 -3.01
C TYR A 306 1.44 3.35 -3.53
N ARG A 307 2.63 2.82 -3.80
CA ARG A 307 3.72 3.52 -4.47
C ARG A 307 4.44 2.56 -5.41
N VAL A 308 4.78 3.01 -6.61
CA VAL A 308 5.75 2.31 -7.48
C VAL A 308 7.18 2.68 -7.05
N PHE A 309 8.04 1.68 -6.86
CA PHE A 309 9.47 1.89 -6.59
C PHE A 309 10.33 1.89 -7.85
N ASP A 310 9.93 1.10 -8.86
CA ASP A 310 10.65 1.02 -10.14
C ASP A 310 9.65 0.97 -11.30
N VAL A 311 9.59 2.06 -12.08
CA VAL A 311 8.62 2.22 -13.17
C VAL A 311 8.79 1.16 -14.27
N PRO A 312 9.97 0.95 -14.87
CA PRO A 312 10.18 -0.14 -15.84
C PRO A 312 9.80 -1.52 -15.30
N LYS A 313 10.22 -1.84 -14.08
CA LYS A 313 9.92 -3.14 -13.46
C LYS A 313 8.42 -3.30 -13.23
N ALA A 314 7.74 -2.29 -12.71
CA ALA A 314 6.30 -2.33 -12.47
C ALA A 314 5.51 -2.53 -13.79
N ILE A 315 5.90 -1.84 -14.87
CA ILE A 315 5.28 -2.01 -16.19
C ILE A 315 5.47 -3.43 -16.72
N SER A 316 6.64 -4.06 -16.48
CA SER A 316 6.94 -5.42 -16.98
C SER A 316 6.00 -6.51 -16.46
N TYR A 317 5.27 -6.25 -15.37
CA TYR A 317 4.28 -7.18 -14.82
C TYR A 317 2.93 -7.15 -15.54
N LEU A 318 2.68 -6.16 -16.41
CA LEU A 318 1.45 -6.10 -17.20
C LEU A 318 1.43 -7.20 -18.29
N ARG A 319 0.23 -7.52 -18.79
CA ARG A 319 0.01 -8.54 -19.82
C ARG A 319 -0.71 -7.93 -21.03
N PRO A 320 0.04 -7.36 -21.97
CA PRO A 320 -0.54 -6.82 -23.19
C PRO A 320 -1.25 -7.90 -24.00
N THR A 321 -2.44 -7.61 -24.48
CA THR A 321 -3.20 -8.43 -25.45
C THR A 321 -3.20 -7.82 -26.85
N THR A 322 -2.65 -6.61 -26.97
CA THR A 322 -2.52 -5.85 -28.22
C THR A 322 -1.11 -5.28 -28.31
N SER A 323 -0.78 -4.64 -29.42
CA SER A 323 0.49 -3.93 -29.59
C SER A 323 0.31 -2.42 -29.55
N GLY A 324 1.38 -1.73 -29.16
CA GLY A 324 1.40 -0.28 -29.08
C GLY A 324 2.76 0.27 -28.64
N GLU A 325 2.87 1.58 -28.77
CA GLU A 325 4.01 2.36 -28.33
C GLU A 325 3.51 3.70 -27.79
N PHE A 326 4.20 4.22 -26.77
CA PHE A 326 4.05 5.58 -26.27
C PHE A 326 5.28 5.97 -25.44
N THR A 327 5.42 7.26 -25.17
CA THR A 327 6.40 7.80 -24.23
C THR A 327 5.73 8.45 -23.01
N ILE A 328 6.24 8.17 -21.81
CA ILE A 328 5.68 8.65 -20.55
C ILE A 328 6.77 9.24 -19.66
N ARG A 329 6.47 10.38 -19.04
CA ARG A 329 7.25 10.98 -17.96
C ARG A 329 6.50 10.84 -16.65
N VAL A 330 7.18 10.26 -15.65
CA VAL A 330 6.67 10.16 -14.28
C VAL A 330 7.52 11.03 -13.38
N ALA A 331 6.87 12.00 -12.72
CA ALA A 331 7.53 12.91 -11.79
C ALA A 331 7.62 12.31 -10.38
N ASP A 332 8.84 12.08 -9.90
CA ASP A 332 9.19 11.68 -8.53
C ASP A 332 10.69 11.88 -8.29
N SER A 333 11.10 12.03 -7.03
CA SER A 333 12.49 12.27 -6.66
C SER A 333 13.38 11.01 -6.72
N PHE A 334 12.82 9.81 -6.64
CA PHE A 334 13.55 8.53 -6.56
C PHE A 334 13.28 7.60 -7.74
N ALA A 335 12.01 7.46 -8.12
CA ALA A 335 11.55 6.55 -9.18
C ALA A 335 11.21 7.29 -10.48
N GLY A 336 11.40 8.61 -10.53
CA GLY A 336 11.03 9.45 -11.67
C GLY A 336 11.93 9.23 -12.90
N GLY A 337 11.42 9.68 -14.05
CA GLY A 337 12.12 9.52 -15.33
C GLY A 337 11.20 9.69 -16.53
N THR A 338 11.76 9.49 -17.72
CA THR A 338 11.04 9.49 -18.99
C THR A 338 11.37 8.21 -19.74
N TRP A 339 10.33 7.46 -20.11
CA TRP A 339 10.47 6.15 -20.74
C TRP A 339 9.66 6.04 -22.02
N ARG A 340 10.21 5.33 -22.98
CA ARG A 340 9.49 4.76 -24.11
C ARG A 340 9.04 3.35 -23.74
N VAL A 341 7.76 3.09 -23.90
CA VAL A 341 7.14 1.79 -23.67
C VAL A 341 6.69 1.25 -25.01
N LYS A 342 7.26 0.11 -25.41
CA LYS A 342 6.82 -0.69 -26.55
C LYS A 342 6.27 -2.00 -26.04
N TYR A 343 5.11 -2.40 -26.52
CA TYR A 343 4.49 -3.65 -26.10
C TYR A 343 3.78 -4.34 -27.24
N ASP A 344 3.70 -5.65 -27.15
CA ASP A 344 2.90 -6.55 -27.98
C ASP A 344 2.54 -7.80 -27.15
N PRO A 345 1.73 -8.74 -27.66
CA PRO A 345 1.38 -9.95 -26.89
C PRO A 345 2.56 -10.83 -26.45
N ALA A 346 3.76 -10.65 -27.02
CA ALA A 346 4.96 -11.38 -26.60
C ALA A 346 5.68 -10.72 -25.41
N GLY A 347 5.48 -9.42 -25.17
CA GLY A 347 6.03 -8.76 -23.98
C GLY A 347 6.07 -7.25 -24.06
N ILE A 348 6.81 -6.66 -23.10
CA ILE A 348 6.96 -5.21 -22.96
C ILE A 348 8.45 -4.88 -22.87
N VAL A 349 8.86 -3.86 -23.63
CA VAL A 349 10.20 -3.28 -23.60
C VAL A 349 10.08 -1.83 -23.15
N VAL A 350 10.76 -1.50 -22.04
CA VAL A 350 10.81 -0.15 -21.48
C VAL A 350 12.24 0.37 -21.59
N THR A 351 12.43 1.48 -22.30
CA THR A 351 13.74 2.13 -22.48
C THR A 351 13.68 3.60 -22.10
N GLN A 352 14.82 4.23 -21.84
CA GLN A 352 14.89 5.69 -21.64
C GLN A 352 14.43 6.44 -22.90
N ALA A 353 13.88 7.64 -22.71
CA ALA A 353 13.48 8.55 -23.79
C ALA A 353 13.67 10.01 -23.37
N ASP A 354 13.87 10.89 -24.36
CA ASP A 354 14.14 12.33 -24.12
C ASP A 354 12.87 13.20 -24.15
N HIS A 355 11.78 12.66 -24.69
CA HIS A 355 10.48 13.32 -24.82
C HIS A 355 9.37 12.43 -24.27
N ALA A 356 8.30 13.05 -23.77
CA ALA A 356 7.13 12.36 -23.25
C ALA A 356 5.85 12.91 -23.88
N GLU A 357 5.02 11.99 -24.39
CA GLU A 357 3.67 12.29 -24.85
C GLU A 357 2.65 12.25 -23.70
N ILE A 358 2.99 11.59 -22.60
CA ILE A 358 2.19 11.48 -21.38
C ILE A 358 3.02 11.95 -20.19
N THR A 359 2.46 12.79 -19.33
CA THR A 359 3.09 13.24 -18.08
C THR A 359 2.13 13.07 -16.91
N MET A 360 2.63 12.55 -15.80
CA MET A 360 1.91 12.53 -14.52
C MET A 360 2.86 12.43 -13.31
N SER A 361 2.34 12.57 -12.09
CA SER A 361 3.07 12.25 -10.85
C SER A 361 3.20 10.74 -10.68
N LEU A 362 4.14 10.28 -9.85
CA LEU A 362 4.25 8.86 -9.50
C LEU A 362 3.01 8.30 -8.79
N GLY A 363 2.33 9.13 -7.98
CA GLY A 363 1.06 8.74 -7.37
C GLY A 363 0.00 8.38 -8.40
N HIS A 364 -0.23 9.26 -9.39
CA HIS A 364 -1.18 9.00 -10.47
C HIS A 364 -0.71 7.89 -11.41
N PHE A 365 0.61 7.75 -11.64
CA PHE A 365 1.16 6.59 -12.36
C PHE A 365 0.84 5.28 -11.63
N THR A 366 0.96 5.27 -10.30
CA THR A 366 0.63 4.10 -9.47
C THR A 366 -0.86 3.74 -9.61
N GLN A 367 -1.75 4.74 -9.58
CA GLN A 367 -3.18 4.53 -9.83
C GLN A 367 -3.44 3.97 -11.24
N ALA A 368 -2.85 4.56 -12.28
CA ALA A 368 -2.96 4.09 -13.66
C ALA A 368 -2.45 2.65 -13.83
N LEU A 369 -1.32 2.33 -13.19
CA LEU A 369 -0.74 0.99 -13.18
C LEU A 369 -1.71 -0.03 -12.58
N LEU A 370 -2.30 0.27 -11.42
CA LEU A 370 -3.24 -0.61 -10.73
C LEU A 370 -4.60 -0.68 -11.43
N GLY A 371 -4.99 0.38 -12.15
CA GLY A 371 -6.19 0.45 -12.98
C GLY A 371 -7.38 1.15 -12.33
N GLU A 372 -7.24 1.68 -11.10
CA GLU A 372 -8.28 2.42 -10.39
C GLU A 372 -7.72 3.59 -9.55
N PRO A 373 -8.01 4.86 -9.91
CA PRO A 373 -8.73 5.30 -11.11
C PRO A 373 -8.05 4.90 -12.43
N SER A 374 -8.84 4.80 -13.51
CA SER A 374 -8.31 4.46 -14.83
C SER A 374 -7.43 5.58 -15.39
N LEU A 375 -6.47 5.27 -16.27
CA LEU A 375 -5.66 6.30 -16.95
C LEU A 375 -6.52 7.30 -17.74
N SER A 376 -7.61 6.84 -18.33
CA SER A 376 -8.60 7.71 -19.00
C SER A 376 -9.25 8.69 -18.04
N ASP A 377 -9.61 8.25 -16.83
CA ASP A 377 -10.18 9.11 -15.81
C ASP A 377 -9.17 10.12 -15.28
N LEU A 378 -7.92 9.70 -15.06
CA LEU A 378 -6.84 10.59 -14.65
C LEU A 378 -6.60 11.68 -15.70
N ALA A 379 -6.57 11.33 -16.98
CA ALA A 379 -6.42 12.31 -18.07
C ALA A 379 -7.64 13.26 -18.15
N ARG A 380 -8.86 12.72 -18.07
CA ARG A 380 -10.10 13.51 -18.07
C ARG A 380 -10.18 14.51 -16.91
N GLN A 381 -9.61 14.16 -15.76
CA GLN A 381 -9.56 15.00 -14.56
C GLN A 381 -8.38 15.99 -14.56
N GLY A 382 -7.51 15.96 -15.57
CA GLY A 382 -6.30 16.80 -15.63
C GLY A 382 -5.19 16.35 -14.68
N LEU A 383 -5.26 15.13 -14.16
CA LEU A 383 -4.25 14.52 -13.29
C LEU A 383 -3.13 13.83 -14.09
N ALA A 384 -3.37 13.61 -15.39
CA ALA A 384 -2.39 13.23 -16.38
C ALA A 384 -2.54 14.10 -17.63
N GLU A 385 -1.44 14.68 -18.11
CA GLU A 385 -1.39 15.36 -19.40
C GLU A 385 -1.01 14.34 -20.46
N ALA A 386 -1.77 14.22 -21.55
CA ALA A 386 -1.52 13.20 -22.56
C ALA A 386 -1.90 13.66 -23.97
N ASP A 387 -1.02 13.39 -24.94
CA ASP A 387 -1.40 13.39 -26.35
C ASP A 387 -2.53 12.36 -26.59
N PRO A 388 -3.60 12.70 -27.34
CA PRO A 388 -4.74 11.79 -27.53
C PRO A 388 -4.39 10.43 -28.15
N VAL A 389 -3.42 10.37 -29.07
CA VAL A 389 -3.01 9.12 -29.73
C VAL A 389 -2.19 8.26 -28.77
N ALA A 390 -1.25 8.89 -28.07
CA ALA A 390 -0.45 8.22 -27.04
C ALA A 390 -1.33 7.70 -25.89
N LEU A 391 -2.33 8.47 -25.45
CA LEU A 391 -3.29 8.05 -24.44
C LEU A 391 -4.05 6.79 -24.84
N GLN A 392 -4.56 6.74 -26.08
CA GLN A 392 -5.25 5.55 -26.58
C GLN A 392 -4.36 4.32 -26.59
N SER A 393 -3.07 4.49 -26.91
CA SER A 393 -2.06 3.44 -26.82
C SER A 393 -1.87 3.00 -25.37
N ALA A 394 -1.58 3.94 -24.47
CA ALA A 394 -1.32 3.67 -23.06
C ALA A 394 -2.51 3.02 -22.34
N VAL A 395 -3.75 3.41 -22.63
CA VAL A 395 -4.97 2.82 -22.03
C VAL A 395 -5.14 1.33 -22.40
N ARG A 396 -4.67 0.90 -23.58
CA ARG A 396 -4.69 -0.52 -23.95
C ARG A 396 -3.70 -1.36 -23.14
N LEU A 397 -2.67 -0.75 -22.57
CA LEU A 397 -1.71 -1.41 -21.68
C LEU A 397 -2.13 -1.26 -20.20
N PHE A 398 -2.43 -0.03 -19.77
CA PHE A 398 -2.91 0.30 -18.43
C PHE A 398 -4.44 0.14 -18.35
N THR A 399 -4.89 -1.10 -18.51
CA THR A 399 -6.33 -1.42 -18.54
C THR A 399 -7.02 -1.02 -17.24
N PRO A 400 -8.24 -0.43 -17.29
CA PRO A 400 -9.05 -0.23 -16.10
C PRO A 400 -9.24 -1.57 -15.38
N HIS A 401 -9.02 -1.57 -14.08
CA HIS A 401 -9.08 -2.79 -13.28
C HIS A 401 -9.39 -2.43 -11.83
N PRO A 402 -10.49 -2.94 -11.24
CA PRO A 402 -10.81 -2.68 -9.84
C PRO A 402 -9.65 -3.04 -8.93
N THR A 403 -9.36 -2.19 -7.95
CA THR A 403 -8.28 -2.34 -6.99
C THR A 403 -8.87 -2.55 -5.61
N TYR A 404 -8.46 -3.63 -4.95
CA TYR A 404 -8.99 -4.05 -3.66
C TYR A 404 -7.89 -4.71 -2.84
N CYS A 405 -7.88 -4.46 -1.53
CA CYS A 405 -6.98 -5.12 -0.58
C CYS A 405 -7.77 -5.52 0.66
N MET A 406 -7.77 -6.82 0.96
CA MET A 406 -8.46 -7.37 2.14
C MET A 406 -7.56 -7.38 3.38
N ASP A 407 -6.25 -7.48 3.20
CA ASP A 407 -5.28 -7.53 4.29
C ASP A 407 -5.03 -6.17 4.92
N PHE A 408 -4.98 -6.14 6.24
CA PHE A 408 -4.52 -5.00 7.01
C PHE A 408 -3.27 -5.44 7.78
N PHE A 409 -2.25 -4.60 7.80
CA PHE A 409 -0.94 -4.89 8.37
C PHE A 409 -0.38 -3.66 9.08
#